data_AF-A0A0H3DGE2-F1
#
_entry.id   AF-A0A0H3DGE2-F1
#
_cell.length_a   1.000
_cell.length_b   1.000
_cell.length_c   1.000
_cell.angle_alpha   90.00
_cell.angle_beta   90.00
_cell.angle_gamma   90.00
#
_symmetry.space_group_name_H-M   'P 1'
#
loop_
_entity.id
_entity.type
_entity.pdbx_description
1 polymer ?
#
loop_
_entity_poly.entity_id
_entity_poly.type
_entity_poly.pdbx_seq_one_letter_code
_entity_poly.pdbx_strand_id
1 'polypeptide(L)'
;MNVDGVFVGELGVLGYRRDRPVLSAITKARVAAPELHLTELNLDGDRQADLTVHGGVDKAVYVYPAEHYPAWAAEGFEAEPGGFGENVSLTGVTEDDVRIGDVWAWGDALVQVSQPRQPCFKLAMKTGRKDVTPLMIDSGRCGWYLRVLRPGTVPTSGPIEPVERADGPTITEVYLVSFANYGQLPEDKAEAALDLADRVLATPALSVSYRDGVQSTVDRWRARRAG
;
A
#
# COMPACT_ATOMS: atom_id res chain seq x y z
N MET A 1 16.91 5.82 0.02
CA MET A 1 15.87 5.36 0.97
C MET A 1 16.40 4.13 1.68
N ASN A 2 16.00 3.90 2.92
CA ASN A 2 16.55 2.83 3.76
C ASN A 2 15.41 1.97 4.30
N VAL A 3 15.59 0.66 4.22
CA VAL A 3 14.80 -0.33 4.95
C VAL A 3 15.24 -0.27 6.41
N ASP A 4 14.32 0.13 7.29
CA ASP A 4 14.58 0.14 8.73
C ASP A 4 14.31 -1.24 9.34
N GLY A 5 13.38 -2.00 8.75
CA GLY A 5 13.06 -3.35 9.16
C GLY A 5 12.16 -4.09 8.19
N VAL A 6 12.30 -5.42 8.22
CA VAL A 6 11.43 -6.36 7.50
C VAL A 6 10.61 -7.17 8.49
N PHE A 7 9.34 -7.39 8.13
CA PHE A 7 8.35 -8.06 8.96
C PHE A 7 7.60 -9.11 8.14
N VAL A 8 7.41 -10.27 8.76
CA VAL A 8 6.67 -11.39 8.17
C VAL A 8 5.64 -11.92 9.16
N GLY A 9 4.53 -12.43 8.67
CA GLY A 9 3.41 -12.89 9.50
C GLY A 9 2.86 -14.23 9.05
N GLU A 10 2.47 -15.02 10.02
CA GLU A 10 1.72 -16.27 9.81
C GLU A 10 0.22 -16.01 9.87
N LEU A 11 -0.58 -16.95 9.34
CA LEU A 11 -2.03 -16.85 9.43
C LEU A 11 -2.50 -17.06 10.88
N GLY A 12 -3.13 -16.03 11.43
CA GLY A 12 -3.77 -16.07 12.74
C GLY A 12 -5.25 -15.71 12.68
N VAL A 13 -5.98 -16.09 13.73
CA VAL A 13 -7.34 -15.61 13.96
C VAL A 13 -7.24 -14.19 14.53
N LEU A 14 -7.69 -13.21 13.76
CA LEU A 14 -7.70 -11.80 14.17
C LEU A 14 -8.91 -11.46 15.05
N GLY A 15 -9.98 -12.25 14.94
CA GLY A 15 -11.24 -12.07 15.66
C GLY A 15 -12.37 -12.79 14.95
N TYR A 16 -13.61 -12.45 15.31
CA TYR A 16 -14.81 -13.07 14.75
C TYR A 16 -15.75 -12.02 14.16
N ARG A 17 -16.36 -12.33 13.01
CA ARG A 17 -17.49 -11.58 12.44
C ARG A 17 -18.61 -12.54 12.09
N ARG A 18 -19.82 -12.29 12.60
CA ARG A 18 -20.99 -13.16 12.39
C ARG A 18 -20.65 -14.63 12.71
N ASP A 19 -20.00 -14.83 13.86
CA ASP A 19 -19.53 -16.12 14.38
C ASP A 19 -18.56 -16.90 13.48
N ARG A 20 -17.98 -16.25 12.47
CA ARG A 20 -16.93 -16.81 11.63
C ARG A 20 -15.57 -16.19 11.96
N PRO A 21 -14.50 -16.99 12.04
CA PRO A 21 -13.16 -16.46 12.28
C PRO A 21 -12.71 -15.61 11.09
N VAL A 22 -12.11 -14.46 11.39
CA VAL A 22 -11.44 -13.60 10.42
C VAL A 22 -9.96 -13.95 10.45
N LEU A 23 -9.47 -14.59 9.38
CA LEU A 23 -8.06 -14.94 9.25
C LEU A 23 -7.25 -13.80 8.62
N SER A 24 -6.04 -13.58 9.14
CA SER A 24 -5.12 -12.59 8.61
C SER A 24 -3.69 -12.82 9.08
N ALA A 25 -2.72 -12.45 8.25
CA ALA A 25 -1.30 -12.32 8.60
C ALA A 25 -0.89 -10.85 8.85
N ILE A 26 -1.85 -10.01 9.26
CA ILE A 26 -1.61 -8.59 9.54
C ILE A 26 -0.78 -8.37 10.81
N THR A 27 -0.74 -9.37 11.70
CA THR A 27 0.17 -9.40 12.84
C THR A 27 1.48 -9.99 12.35
N LYS A 28 2.47 -9.11 12.12
CA LYS A 28 3.79 -9.50 11.64
C LYS A 28 4.83 -9.33 12.74
N ALA A 29 5.84 -10.17 12.71
CA ALA A 29 7.01 -10.09 13.57
C ALA A 29 8.21 -9.63 12.76
N ARG A 30 9.11 -8.88 13.40
CA ARG A 30 10.38 -8.47 12.78
C ARG A 30 11.22 -9.71 12.46
N VAL A 31 11.78 -9.75 11.26
CA VAL A 31 12.75 -10.77 10.85
C VAL A 31 14.08 -10.48 11.54
N ALA A 32 14.60 -11.46 12.28
CA ALA A 32 15.89 -11.35 12.98
C ALA A 32 17.10 -11.69 12.09
N ALA A 33 16.89 -12.48 11.04
CA ALA A 33 17.92 -12.79 10.07
C ALA A 33 18.37 -11.53 9.32
N PRO A 34 19.65 -11.40 8.93
CA PRO A 34 20.15 -10.22 8.20
C PRO A 34 19.60 -10.14 6.77
N GLU A 35 19.15 -11.26 6.23
CA GLU A 35 18.60 -11.39 4.89
C GLU A 35 17.55 -12.51 4.84
N LEU A 36 16.72 -12.46 3.80
CA LEU A 36 15.73 -13.49 3.47
C LEU A 36 15.48 -13.51 1.96
N HIS A 37 14.87 -14.58 1.47
CA HIS A 37 14.53 -14.68 0.06
C HIS A 37 13.20 -13.97 -0.24
N LEU A 38 13.18 -13.20 -1.33
CA LEU A 38 11.99 -12.60 -1.91
C LEU A 38 11.63 -13.38 -3.18
N THR A 39 10.50 -14.07 -3.13
CA THR A 39 9.90 -14.77 -4.28
C THR A 39 9.06 -13.82 -5.12
N GLU A 40 8.53 -14.29 -6.25
CA GLU A 40 7.60 -13.49 -7.08
C GLU A 40 6.33 -13.03 -6.33
N LEU A 41 5.92 -13.77 -5.30
CA LEU A 41 4.63 -13.58 -4.63
C LEU A 41 4.75 -13.02 -3.22
N ASN A 42 5.84 -13.29 -2.51
CA ASN A 42 6.04 -12.80 -1.15
C ASN A 42 7.48 -12.98 -0.64
N LEU A 43 7.76 -12.42 0.53
CA LEU A 43 8.93 -12.74 1.34
C LEU A 43 8.79 -14.12 2.00
N ASP A 44 9.90 -14.85 2.10
CA ASP A 44 9.95 -16.11 2.83
C ASP A 44 9.51 -15.92 4.29
N GLY A 45 8.59 -16.77 4.74
CA GLY A 45 7.99 -16.72 6.07
C GLY A 45 6.76 -15.79 6.18
N ASP A 46 6.38 -15.05 5.13
CA ASP A 46 5.15 -14.27 5.14
C ASP A 46 4.00 -15.01 4.42
N ARG A 47 2.86 -15.11 5.09
CA ARG A 47 1.65 -15.73 4.53
C ARG A 47 0.66 -14.69 4.04
N GLN A 48 0.02 -15.00 2.91
CA GLN A 48 -1.11 -14.24 2.39
C GLN A 48 -2.38 -15.09 2.53
N ALA A 49 -3.39 -14.55 3.22
CA ALA A 49 -4.61 -15.30 3.57
C ALA A 49 -5.52 -15.57 2.35
N ASP A 50 -5.48 -14.67 1.37
CA ASP A 50 -6.34 -14.72 0.19
C ASP A 50 -5.63 -13.99 -0.96
N LEU A 51 -5.08 -14.72 -1.92
CA LEU A 51 -4.34 -14.15 -3.05
C LEU A 51 -5.23 -13.39 -4.04
N THR A 52 -6.56 -13.52 -3.96
CA THR A 52 -7.49 -12.80 -4.84
C THR A 52 -7.76 -11.37 -4.34
N VAL A 53 -7.65 -11.14 -3.03
CA VAL A 53 -7.93 -9.85 -2.39
C VAL A 53 -6.67 -9.24 -1.75
N HIS A 54 -5.90 -10.05 -1.02
CA HIS A 54 -4.78 -9.67 -0.18
C HIS A 54 -3.50 -10.40 -0.60
N GLY A 55 -2.88 -9.95 -1.68
CA GLY A 55 -1.66 -10.55 -2.19
C GLY A 55 -1.66 -10.63 -3.70
N GLY A 56 -0.90 -11.60 -4.22
CA GLY A 56 -0.69 -11.81 -5.64
C GLY A 56 0.49 -11.00 -6.17
N VAL A 57 0.79 -11.19 -7.46
CA VAL A 57 1.99 -10.63 -8.12
C VAL A 57 2.11 -9.12 -7.96
N ASP A 58 0.99 -8.40 -7.90
CA ASP A 58 0.96 -6.95 -7.73
C ASP A 58 1.10 -6.46 -6.28
N LYS A 59 1.01 -7.36 -5.29
CA LYS A 59 0.97 -7.01 -3.86
C LYS A 59 1.92 -7.88 -3.05
N ALA A 60 3.10 -8.18 -3.61
CA ALA A 60 4.06 -9.08 -3.01
C ALA A 60 4.64 -8.52 -1.70
N VAL A 61 4.96 -7.23 -1.66
CA VAL A 61 5.53 -6.58 -0.46
C VAL A 61 4.77 -5.30 -0.15
N TYR A 62 4.21 -5.18 1.04
CA TYR A 62 3.63 -3.93 1.54
C TYR A 62 4.72 -3.08 2.21
N VAL A 63 4.88 -1.84 1.76
CA VAL A 63 5.81 -0.85 2.30
C VAL A 63 5.04 0.24 3.04
N TYR A 64 5.55 0.64 4.21
CA TYR A 64 5.03 1.76 4.98
C TYR A 64 6.14 2.77 5.35
N PRO A 65 5.95 4.07 5.09
CA PRO A 65 6.90 5.10 5.51
C PRO A 65 6.98 5.21 7.03
N ALA A 66 8.20 5.18 7.57
CA ALA A 66 8.44 5.30 9.00
C ALA A 66 8.15 6.71 9.54
N GLU A 67 8.18 7.71 8.65
CA GLU A 67 7.82 9.11 8.90
C GLU A 67 6.40 9.25 9.45
N HIS A 68 5.52 8.28 9.21
CA HIS A 68 4.13 8.33 9.63
C HIS A 68 3.91 7.88 11.07
N TYR A 69 4.78 7.04 11.65
CA TYR A 69 4.55 6.53 13.00
C TYR A 69 4.44 7.63 14.06
N PRO A 70 5.28 8.69 14.07
CA PRO A 70 5.13 9.79 15.02
C PRO A 70 3.80 10.54 14.89
N ALA A 71 3.31 10.73 13.65
CA ALA A 71 2.03 11.39 13.41
C ALA A 71 0.86 10.57 13.97
N TRP A 72 0.91 9.25 13.77
CA TRP A 72 -0.07 8.34 14.36
C TRP A 72 -0.02 8.30 15.89
N ALA A 73 1.17 8.31 16.48
CA ALA A 73 1.35 8.39 17.92
C ALA A 73 0.73 9.68 18.50
N ALA A 74 0.91 10.82 17.82
CA ALA A 74 0.28 12.08 18.20
C ALA A 74 -1.26 12.03 18.08
N GLU A 75 -1.80 11.21 17.19
CA GLU A 75 -3.24 10.93 17.04
C GLU A 75 -3.74 9.83 17.99
N GLY A 76 -2.95 9.46 19.00
CA GLY A 76 -3.31 8.48 20.02
C GLY A 76 -3.35 7.03 19.51
N PHE A 77 -2.61 6.72 18.44
CA PHE A 77 -2.42 5.36 17.96
C PHE A 77 -0.99 4.92 18.24
N GLU A 78 -0.81 3.87 19.05
CA GLU A 78 0.51 3.25 19.25
C GLU A 78 0.96 2.59 17.94
N ALA A 79 1.71 3.37 17.17
CA ALA A 79 2.19 3.02 15.85
C ALA A 79 3.68 2.68 15.94
N GLU A 80 4.00 1.42 15.67
CA GLU A 80 5.37 0.92 15.59
C GLU A 80 5.59 0.25 14.24
N PRO A 81 6.84 0.10 13.79
CA PRO A 81 7.18 -0.72 12.63
C PRO A 81 6.59 -2.13 12.70
N GLY A 82 5.89 -2.55 11.64
CA GLY A 82 5.07 -3.76 11.54
C GLY A 82 3.61 -3.57 12.02
N GLY A 83 3.29 -2.40 12.57
CA GLY A 83 2.01 -2.06 13.21
C GLY A 83 0.83 -1.95 12.25
N PHE A 84 1.08 -1.60 10.98
CA PHE A 84 0.06 -1.49 9.94
C PHE A 84 -0.11 -2.77 9.09
N GLY A 85 0.73 -3.78 9.35
CA GLY A 85 0.76 -5.06 8.63
C GLY A 85 1.66 -5.06 7.40
N GLU A 86 2.50 -4.04 7.28
CA GLU A 86 3.57 -3.86 6.32
C GLU A 86 4.67 -4.91 6.45
N ASN A 87 5.21 -5.29 5.31
CA ASN A 87 6.39 -6.13 5.23
C ASN A 87 7.67 -5.33 5.41
N VAL A 88 7.67 -4.07 4.99
CA VAL A 88 8.86 -3.20 5.01
C VAL A 88 8.50 -1.88 5.63
N SER A 89 9.21 -1.52 6.70
CA SER A 89 9.28 -0.14 7.17
C SER A 89 10.42 0.57 6.45
N LEU A 90 10.12 1.70 5.81
CA LEU A 90 11.05 2.42 4.95
C LEU A 90 11.19 3.88 5.41
N THR A 91 12.40 4.43 5.39
CA THR A 91 12.66 5.85 5.61
C THR A 91 13.25 6.51 4.36
N GLY A 92 12.95 7.80 4.19
CA GLY A 92 13.54 8.73 3.24
C GLY A 92 12.65 9.08 2.05
N VAL A 93 11.45 8.52 1.98
CA VAL A 93 10.44 8.80 0.94
C VAL A 93 9.04 8.57 1.48
N THR A 94 8.09 9.38 1.01
CA THR A 94 6.66 9.25 1.33
C THR A 94 5.84 9.04 0.06
N GLU A 95 4.51 8.97 0.20
CA GLU A 95 3.56 8.80 -0.90
C GLU A 95 3.62 9.93 -1.94
N ASP A 96 4.09 11.12 -1.55
CA ASP A 96 4.29 12.26 -2.44
C ASP A 96 5.54 12.10 -3.33
N ASP A 97 6.53 11.35 -2.84
CA ASP A 97 7.78 11.12 -3.55
C ASP A 97 7.71 9.91 -4.46
N VAL A 98 7.00 8.86 -4.06
CA VAL A 98 6.99 7.56 -4.76
C VAL A 98 5.97 7.55 -5.90
N ARG A 99 6.37 7.04 -7.07
CA ARG A 99 5.50 6.96 -8.26
C ARG A 99 5.16 5.53 -8.63
N ILE A 100 3.96 5.35 -9.18
CA ILE A 100 3.56 4.08 -9.78
C ILE A 100 4.51 3.75 -10.94
N GLY A 101 5.11 2.57 -10.88
CA GLY A 101 6.09 2.11 -11.87
C GLY A 101 7.55 2.33 -11.49
N ASP A 102 7.86 3.07 -10.42
CA ASP A 102 9.24 3.20 -9.94
C ASP A 102 9.85 1.82 -9.69
N VAL A 103 11.08 1.60 -10.15
CA VAL A 103 11.81 0.33 -10.02
C VAL A 103 13.00 0.52 -9.10
N TRP A 104 13.12 -0.36 -8.11
CA TRP A 104 14.16 -0.31 -7.09
C TRP A 104 14.94 -1.62 -7.03
N ALA A 105 16.23 -1.52 -6.72
CA ALA A 105 17.10 -2.64 -6.38
C ALA A 105 17.10 -2.83 -4.86
N TRP A 106 16.77 -4.05 -4.43
CA TRP A 106 16.78 -4.45 -3.03
C TRP A 106 17.56 -5.74 -2.89
N GLY A 107 18.84 -5.65 -2.50
CA GLY A 107 19.76 -6.78 -2.60
C GLY A 107 19.85 -7.29 -4.03
N ASP A 108 19.61 -8.59 -4.23
CA ASP A 108 19.63 -9.21 -5.56
C ASP A 108 18.31 -9.01 -6.34
N ALA A 109 17.25 -8.58 -5.65
CA ALA A 109 15.93 -8.45 -6.23
C ALA A 109 15.73 -7.12 -6.97
N LEU A 110 14.83 -7.14 -7.96
CA LEU A 110 14.26 -5.93 -8.56
C LEU A 110 12.76 -5.90 -8.25
N VAL A 111 12.30 -4.77 -7.74
CA VAL A 111 10.92 -4.57 -7.32
C VAL A 111 10.35 -3.31 -7.96
N GLN A 112 9.05 -3.29 -8.22
CA GLN A 112 8.36 -2.17 -8.85
C GLN A 112 7.14 -1.75 -8.05
N VAL A 113 6.96 -0.44 -7.88
CA VAL A 113 5.77 0.13 -7.24
C VAL A 113 4.54 -0.11 -8.10
N SER A 114 3.52 -0.75 -7.52
CA SER A 114 2.37 -1.27 -8.27
C SER A 114 1.05 -0.54 -7.98
N GLN A 115 0.81 -0.12 -6.75
CA GLN A 115 -0.42 0.52 -6.30
C GLN A 115 -0.29 1.05 -4.86
N PRO A 116 -1.12 2.04 -4.46
CA PRO A 116 -1.31 2.37 -3.05
C PRO A 116 -1.91 1.19 -2.28
N ARG A 117 -1.72 1.18 -0.97
CA ARG A 117 -2.45 0.27 -0.10
C ARG A 117 -3.84 0.83 0.18
N GLN A 118 -4.89 0.01 0.02
CA GLN A 118 -6.24 0.40 0.43
C GLN A 118 -6.48 0.09 1.91
N PRO A 119 -7.02 1.04 2.69
CA PRO A 119 -7.45 0.79 4.06
C PRO A 119 -8.46 -0.36 4.12
N CYS A 120 -8.30 -1.27 5.08
CA CYS A 120 -9.16 -2.45 5.22
C CYS A 120 -9.64 -2.58 6.66
N PHE A 121 -10.86 -3.13 6.84
CA PHE A 121 -11.45 -3.34 8.16
C PHE A 121 -10.59 -4.21 9.09
N LYS A 122 -9.71 -5.05 8.54
CA LYS A 122 -8.77 -5.87 9.32
C LYS A 122 -7.77 -5.01 10.11
N LEU A 123 -7.41 -3.83 9.62
CA LEU A 123 -6.58 -2.89 10.39
C LEU A 123 -7.32 -2.44 11.64
N ALA A 124 -8.56 -1.98 11.51
CA ALA A 124 -9.39 -1.59 12.65
C ALA A 124 -9.61 -2.74 13.65
N MET A 125 -9.68 -4.00 13.19
CA MET A 125 -9.75 -5.16 14.07
C MET A 125 -8.42 -5.40 14.81
N LYS A 126 -7.28 -5.32 14.12
CA LYS A 126 -5.95 -5.47 14.73
C LYS A 126 -5.70 -4.42 15.81
N THR A 127 -6.03 -3.17 15.50
CA THR A 127 -5.71 -2.03 16.35
C THR A 127 -6.76 -1.80 17.44
N GLY A 128 -7.93 -2.45 17.37
CA GLY A 128 -9.07 -2.13 18.22
C GLY A 128 -9.67 -0.74 17.96
N ARG A 129 -9.16 0.02 16.97
CA ARG A 129 -9.56 1.40 16.67
C ARG A 129 -10.40 1.48 15.40
N LYS A 130 -11.67 1.85 15.55
CA LYS A 130 -12.63 1.96 14.43
C LYS A 130 -12.35 3.13 13.50
N ASP A 131 -11.70 4.17 14.01
CA ASP A 131 -11.40 5.42 13.33
C ASP A 131 -10.06 5.40 12.57
N VAL A 132 -9.22 4.36 12.75
CA VAL A 132 -7.94 4.25 12.02
C VAL A 132 -8.12 4.22 10.50
N THR A 133 -9.21 3.62 10.02
CA THR A 133 -9.52 3.55 8.60
C THR A 133 -9.89 4.92 8.02
N PRO A 134 -10.90 5.65 8.54
CA PRO A 134 -11.18 7.00 8.05
C PRO A 134 -9.98 7.94 8.22
N LEU A 135 -9.24 7.90 9.33
CA LEU A 135 -8.03 8.72 9.48
C LEU A 135 -6.96 8.41 8.42
N MET A 136 -6.80 7.15 8.01
CA MET A 136 -5.86 6.78 6.94
C MET A 136 -6.36 7.26 5.57
N ILE A 137 -7.68 7.28 5.36
CA ILE A 137 -8.29 7.86 4.15
C ILE A 137 -8.03 9.36 4.11
N ASP A 138 -8.33 10.07 5.20
CA ASP A 138 -8.25 11.53 5.26
C ASP A 138 -6.80 12.04 5.20
N SER A 139 -5.86 11.32 5.83
CA SER A 139 -4.45 11.71 5.85
C SER A 139 -3.63 11.29 4.64
N GLY A 140 -4.10 10.30 3.85
CA GLY A 140 -3.33 9.75 2.74
C GLY A 140 -2.14 8.87 3.13
N ARG A 141 -1.84 8.70 4.43
CA ARG A 141 -0.73 7.90 4.99
C ARG A 141 -0.97 6.40 4.82
N CYS A 142 -0.98 5.93 3.59
CA CYS A 142 -1.42 4.60 3.21
C CYS A 142 -0.27 3.63 2.95
N GLY A 143 0.90 4.12 2.54
CA GLY A 143 1.97 3.31 1.97
C GLY A 143 1.58 2.68 0.62
N TRP A 144 2.39 1.75 0.14
CA TRP A 144 2.22 1.19 -1.20
C TRP A 144 2.69 -0.26 -1.28
N TYR A 145 2.28 -0.93 -2.35
CA TYR A 145 2.75 -2.26 -2.67
C TYR A 145 3.86 -2.23 -3.71
N LEU A 146 4.75 -3.22 -3.58
CA LEU A 146 5.72 -3.59 -4.58
C LEU A 146 5.33 -4.93 -5.20
N ARG A 147 5.46 -5.01 -6.53
CA ARG A 147 5.55 -6.26 -7.28
C ARG A 147 7.01 -6.64 -7.49
N VAL A 148 7.28 -7.92 -7.71
CA VAL A 148 8.64 -8.43 -7.93
C VAL A 148 8.87 -8.60 -9.43
N LEU A 149 9.87 -7.88 -9.96
CA LEU A 149 10.32 -8.04 -11.35
C LEU A 149 11.38 -9.12 -11.48
N ARG A 150 12.23 -9.26 -10.45
CA ARG A 150 13.24 -10.30 -10.34
C ARG A 150 13.35 -10.76 -8.88
N PRO A 151 13.03 -12.03 -8.56
CA PRO A 151 13.26 -12.63 -7.26
C PRO A 151 14.73 -12.60 -6.85
N GLY A 152 15.02 -12.64 -5.56
CA GLY A 152 16.40 -12.59 -5.05
C GLY A 152 16.49 -12.59 -3.54
N THR A 153 17.72 -12.65 -3.01
CA THR A 153 17.97 -12.45 -1.59
C THR A 153 17.97 -10.96 -1.28
N VAL A 154 17.27 -10.56 -0.22
CA VAL A 154 17.10 -9.17 0.16
C VAL A 154 17.55 -8.94 1.61
N PRO A 155 18.27 -7.84 1.92
CA PRO A 155 18.65 -7.52 3.27
C PRO A 155 17.46 -7.03 4.10
N THR A 156 17.46 -7.32 5.41
CA THR A 156 16.38 -6.90 6.34
C THR A 156 16.53 -5.49 6.90
N SER A 157 17.64 -4.83 6.56
CA SER A 157 17.91 -3.43 6.88
C SER A 157 18.94 -2.85 5.90
N GLY A 158 19.01 -1.52 5.82
CA GLY A 158 19.97 -0.82 4.97
C GLY A 158 19.36 -0.34 3.65
N PRO A 159 20.17 -0.05 2.63
CA PRO A 159 19.71 0.66 1.46
C PRO A 159 18.78 -0.19 0.58
N ILE A 160 17.80 0.50 -0.01
CA ILE A 160 17.09 0.08 -1.21
C ILE A 160 17.21 1.22 -2.21
N GLU A 161 17.66 0.92 -3.42
CA GLU A 161 18.21 1.91 -4.34
C GLU A 161 17.30 2.13 -5.54
N PRO A 162 17.00 3.38 -5.93
CA PRO A 162 16.26 3.64 -7.14
C PRO A 162 17.07 3.24 -8.37
N VAL A 163 16.45 2.46 -9.27
CA VAL A 163 17.03 2.02 -10.54
C VAL A 163 16.39 2.76 -11.70
N GLU A 164 15.06 2.89 -11.68
CA GLU A 164 14.29 3.59 -12.70
C GLU A 164 13.21 4.44 -12.03
N ARG A 165 13.14 5.70 -12.46
CA ARG A 165 12.07 6.62 -12.06
C ARG A 165 10.99 6.59 -13.14
N ALA A 166 9.77 6.25 -12.76
CA ALA A 166 8.66 6.26 -13.69
C ALA A 166 8.12 7.67 -13.92
N ASP A 167 7.58 7.89 -15.13
CA ASP A 167 6.74 9.05 -15.44
C ASP A 167 5.26 8.81 -15.09
N GLY A 168 5.04 8.04 -14.01
CA GLY A 168 3.71 7.75 -13.47
C GLY A 168 3.26 8.79 -12.44
N PRO A 169 1.97 8.76 -12.05
CA PRO A 169 1.46 9.53 -10.93
C PRO A 169 2.09 9.08 -9.61
N THR A 170 2.12 9.97 -8.63
CA THR A 170 2.54 9.64 -7.26
C THR A 170 1.54 8.73 -6.57
N ILE A 171 1.97 8.06 -5.49
CA ILE A 171 1.06 7.29 -4.64
C ILE A 171 -0.06 8.20 -4.10
N THR A 172 0.28 9.42 -3.68
CA THR A 172 -0.71 10.42 -3.25
C THR A 172 -1.73 10.72 -4.35
N GLU A 173 -1.28 10.99 -5.58
CA GLU A 173 -2.16 11.26 -6.72
C GLU A 173 -3.13 10.11 -6.99
N VAL A 174 -2.64 8.86 -7.01
CA VAL A 174 -3.48 7.67 -7.23
C VAL A 174 -4.46 7.46 -6.07
N TYR A 175 -3.99 7.66 -4.83
CA TYR A 175 -4.81 7.51 -3.63
C TYR A 175 -5.93 8.54 -3.59
N LEU A 176 -5.63 9.80 -3.90
CA LEU A 176 -6.61 10.89 -4.02
C LEU A 176 -7.71 10.53 -5.01
N VAL A 177 -7.36 10.06 -6.22
CA VAL A 177 -8.37 9.65 -7.21
C VAL A 177 -9.27 8.52 -6.69
N SER A 178 -8.72 7.63 -5.87
CA SER A 178 -9.44 6.46 -5.35
C SER A 178 -10.44 6.80 -4.25
N PHE A 179 -10.12 7.81 -3.43
CA PHE A 179 -10.88 8.14 -2.22
C PHE A 179 -11.52 9.54 -2.25
N ALA A 180 -11.32 10.32 -3.32
CA ALA A 180 -11.93 11.63 -3.46
C ALA A 180 -13.47 11.56 -3.36
N ASN A 181 -14.03 12.46 -2.56
CA ASN A 181 -15.47 12.69 -2.53
C ASN A 181 -15.86 13.63 -3.66
N TYR A 182 -15.86 13.12 -4.89
CA TYR A 182 -16.11 13.88 -6.11
C TYR A 182 -17.42 14.68 -6.12
N GLY A 183 -18.44 14.25 -5.36
CA GLY A 183 -19.70 14.98 -5.24
C GLY A 183 -19.62 16.25 -4.39
N GLN A 184 -18.50 16.47 -3.70
CA GLN A 184 -18.22 17.65 -2.88
C GLN A 184 -17.08 18.50 -3.45
N LEU A 185 -16.51 18.12 -4.60
CA LEU A 185 -15.46 18.91 -5.23
C LEU A 185 -16.05 20.21 -5.81
N PRO A 186 -15.42 21.36 -5.57
CA PRO A 186 -15.70 22.58 -6.30
C PRO A 186 -15.60 22.36 -7.81
N GLU A 187 -16.42 23.07 -8.59
CA GLU A 187 -16.49 22.91 -10.04
C GLU A 187 -15.13 23.14 -10.72
N ASP A 188 -14.37 24.12 -10.25
CA ASP A 188 -13.01 24.45 -10.72
C ASP A 188 -11.96 23.36 -10.40
N LYS A 189 -12.28 22.42 -9.51
CA LYS A 189 -11.43 21.27 -9.16
C LYS A 189 -11.90 19.98 -9.83
N ALA A 190 -13.13 19.94 -10.32
CA ALA A 190 -13.72 18.75 -10.90
C ALA A 190 -13.01 18.35 -12.21
N GLU A 191 -12.73 19.32 -13.09
CA GLU A 191 -12.02 19.05 -14.35
C GLU A 191 -10.60 18.55 -14.11
N ALA A 192 -9.83 19.23 -13.26
CA ALA A 192 -8.48 18.78 -12.88
C ALA A 192 -8.46 17.38 -12.24
N ALA A 193 -9.50 17.03 -11.48
CA ALA A 193 -9.63 15.70 -10.90
C ALA A 193 -9.98 14.62 -11.96
N LEU A 194 -10.75 14.95 -13.01
CA LEU A 194 -10.97 14.06 -14.16
C LEU A 194 -9.67 13.83 -14.93
N ASP A 195 -8.92 14.90 -15.21
CA ASP A 195 -7.64 14.80 -15.93
C ASP A 195 -6.63 13.95 -15.16
N LEU A 196 -6.56 14.13 -13.83
CA LEU A 196 -5.73 13.29 -12.98
C LEU A 196 -6.20 11.83 -13.02
N ALA A 197 -7.52 11.59 -12.95
CA ALA A 197 -8.08 10.24 -13.03
C ALA A 197 -7.74 9.55 -14.36
N ASP A 198 -7.80 10.28 -15.48
CA ASP A 198 -7.43 9.75 -16.79
C ASP A 198 -5.94 9.41 -16.86
N ARG A 199 -5.05 10.25 -16.31
CA ARG A 199 -3.61 9.92 -16.19
C ARG A 199 -3.38 8.66 -15.35
N VAL A 200 -4.07 8.52 -14.22
CA VAL A 200 -3.99 7.33 -13.37
C VAL A 200 -4.46 6.08 -14.13
N LEU A 201 -5.59 6.17 -14.81
CA LEU A 201 -6.17 5.07 -15.58
C LEU A 201 -5.38 4.71 -16.83
N ALA A 202 -4.56 5.63 -17.35
CA ALA A 202 -3.64 5.36 -18.46
C ALA A 202 -2.30 4.75 -18.02
N THR A 203 -1.96 4.78 -16.72
CA THR A 203 -0.62 4.36 -16.21
C THR A 203 -0.45 2.85 -16.31
N PRO A 204 0.41 2.26 -17.18
CA PRO A 204 0.45 0.81 -17.41
C PRO A 204 0.89 0.01 -16.18
N ALA A 205 1.80 0.58 -15.38
CA ALA A 205 2.32 -0.07 -14.17
C ALA A 205 1.33 -0.11 -13.00
N LEU A 206 0.17 0.55 -13.07
CA LEU A 206 -0.86 0.40 -12.05
C LEU A 206 -1.47 -1.01 -12.10
N SER A 207 -1.60 -1.68 -10.95
CA SER A 207 -2.19 -3.02 -10.90
C SER A 207 -3.58 -3.08 -11.51
N VAL A 208 -3.91 -4.19 -12.18
CA VAL A 208 -5.18 -4.35 -12.90
C VAL A 208 -6.36 -4.21 -11.93
N SER A 209 -6.32 -4.95 -10.82
CA SER A 209 -7.40 -4.93 -9.83
C SER A 209 -7.65 -3.53 -9.24
N TYR A 210 -6.60 -2.73 -9.05
CA TYR A 210 -6.74 -1.38 -8.53
C TYR A 210 -7.28 -0.43 -9.61
N ARG A 211 -6.80 -0.56 -10.86
CA ARG A 211 -7.31 0.20 -12.00
C ARG A 211 -8.81 -0.01 -12.19
N ASP A 212 -9.29 -1.25 -12.12
CA ASP A 212 -10.72 -1.56 -12.26
C ASP A 212 -11.57 -0.90 -11.18
N GLY A 213 -11.06 -0.85 -9.95
CA GLY A 213 -11.70 -0.16 -8.82
C GLY A 213 -11.75 1.36 -9.01
N VAL A 214 -10.66 1.95 -9.52
CA VAL A 214 -10.60 3.37 -9.87
C VAL A 214 -11.56 3.67 -11.02
N GLN A 215 -11.53 2.90 -12.10
CA GLN A 215 -12.39 3.06 -13.28
C GLN A 215 -13.85 3.06 -12.89
N SER A 216 -14.27 2.06 -12.10
CA SER A 216 -15.63 1.96 -11.58
C SER A 216 -16.05 3.20 -10.78
N THR A 217 -15.13 3.82 -10.05
CA THR A 217 -15.39 5.03 -9.25
C THR A 217 -15.53 6.26 -10.15
N VAL A 218 -14.63 6.42 -11.11
CA VAL A 218 -14.64 7.51 -12.09
C VAL A 218 -15.87 7.46 -12.99
N ASP A 219 -16.27 6.27 -13.44
CA ASP A 219 -17.46 6.08 -14.29
C ASP A 219 -18.75 6.48 -13.57
N ARG A 220 -18.90 6.06 -12.31
CA ARG A 220 -20.04 6.48 -11.47
C ARG A 220 -20.08 8.00 -11.30
N TRP A 221 -18.92 8.64 -11.21
CA TRP A 221 -18.84 10.09 -11.09
C TRP A 221 -19.21 10.80 -12.40
N ARG A 222 -18.65 10.37 -13.54
CA ARG A 222 -19.01 10.88 -14.87
C ARG A 222 -20.51 10.78 -15.13
N ALA A 223 -21.11 9.62 -14.82
CA ALA A 223 -22.54 9.41 -14.97
C ALA A 223 -23.40 10.40 -14.14
N ARG A 224 -22.97 10.73 -12.91
CA ARG A 224 -23.66 11.71 -12.05
C ARG A 224 -23.56 13.16 -12.52
N ARG A 225 -22.55 13.51 -13.31
CA ARG A 225 -22.40 14.86 -13.87
C ARG A 225 -23.15 15.04 -15.19
N ALA A 226 -23.42 13.94 -15.90
CA ALA A 226 -24.09 13.95 -17.20
C ALA A 226 -25.63 13.98 -17.11
N GLY A 227 -26.21 13.75 -15.93
CA GLY A 227 -27.65 13.78 -15.66
C GLY A 227 -27.99 14.78 -14.58
#